data_AF-A0AA86MDU0-F1
#
_entry.id   AF-A0AA86MDU0-F1
#
_cell.length_a   1.000
_cell.length_b   1.000
_cell.length_c   1.000
_cell.angle_alpha   90.00
_cell.angle_beta   90.00
_cell.angle_gamma   90.00
#
_symmetry.space_group_name_H-M   'P 1'
#
loop_
_entity.id
_entity.type
_entity.pdbx_description
1 polymer ?
#
loop_
_entity_poly.entity_id
_entity_poly.type
_entity_poly.pdbx_seq_one_letter_code
_entity_poly.pdbx_strand_id
1 'polypeptide(L)' 'MFGFGMPEMIIILVIALVVFGPGKLPQLGQSLGASIRNFKKASLEEPEKIAVKEKDEHA' A
#
# COMPACT_ATOMS: atom_id res chain seq x y z
N MET A 1 31.06 4.44 -17.80
CA MET A 1 30.18 5.53 -17.34
C MET A 1 29.34 4.97 -16.20
N PHE A 2 29.74 5.22 -14.95
CA PHE A 2 29.00 4.82 -13.75
C PHE A 2 27.77 5.73 -13.64
N GLY A 3 26.68 5.33 -14.29
CA GLY A 3 25.37 5.92 -14.05
C GLY A 3 24.92 5.59 -12.63
N PHE A 4 24.19 6.52 -11.99
CA PHE A 4 23.51 6.39 -10.70
C PHE A 4 23.36 4.93 -10.25
N GLY A 5 24.32 4.46 -9.47
CA GLY A 5 24.36 3.10 -9.02
C GLY A 5 23.52 2.91 -7.77
N MET A 6 23.46 1.66 -7.33
CA MET A 6 22.94 1.31 -6.01
C MET A 6 23.57 2.18 -4.87
N PRO A 7 24.88 2.52 -4.90
CA PRO A 7 25.49 3.33 -3.83
C PRO A 7 24.89 4.73 -3.69
N GLU A 8 24.68 5.45 -4.80
CA GLU A 8 24.12 6.80 -4.79
C GLU A 8 22.67 6.80 -4.27
N MET A 9 21.87 5.80 -4.67
CA MET A 9 20.51 5.61 -4.15
C MET A 9 20.50 5.37 -2.64
N ILE A 10 21.45 4.59 -2.11
CA ILE A 10 21.58 4.35 -0.66
C ILE A 10 21.93 5.64 0.07
N ILE A 11 22.85 6.46 -0.45
CA ILE A 11 23.22 7.74 0.17
C ILE A 11 22.01 8.66 0.26
N ILE A 12 21.22 8.79 -0.81
CA ILE A 12 20.00 9.59 -0.83
C ILE A 12 18.99 9.04 0.17
N LEU A 13 18.82 7.71 0.23
CA LEU A 13 17.93 7.05 1.19
C LEU A 13 18.35 7.37 2.63
N VAL A 14 19.64 7.33 2.95
CA VAL A 14 20.15 7.66 4.29
C VAL A 14 19.85 9.12 4.64
N ILE A 15 20.07 10.05 3.72
CA ILE A 15 19.73 11.48 3.95
C ILE A 15 18.22 11.64 4.18
N ALA A 16 17.40 11.01 3.35
CA ALA A 16 15.94 11.03 3.51
C ALA A 16 15.51 10.42 4.86
N LEU A 17 16.14 9.33 5.29
CA LEU A 17 15.90 8.70 6.59
C LEU A 17 16.31 9.58 7.77
N VAL A 18 17.36 10.41 7.64
CA VAL A 18 17.73 11.37 8.69
C VAL A 18 16.71 12.50 8.79
N VAL A 19 16.21 13.01 7.65
CA VAL A 19 15.22 14.10 7.61
C VAL A 19 13.84 13.63 8.06
N PHE A 20 13.36 12.51 7.51
CA PHE A 20 12.02 11.99 7.78
C PHE A 20 11.98 11.03 8.99
N GLY A 21 13.09 10.39 9.33
CA GLY A 21 13.15 9.36 10.37
C GLY A 21 12.80 7.96 9.84
N PRO A 22 13.48 6.89 10.30
CA PRO A 22 13.25 5.53 9.82
C PRO A 22 11.87 4.96 10.17
N GLY A 23 11.20 5.49 11.20
CA GLY A 23 9.85 5.08 11.57
C GLY A 23 8.74 5.66 10.68
N LYS A 24 9.00 6.76 9.96
CA LYS A 24 7.98 7.40 9.12
C LYS A 24 7.77 6.68 7.79
N LEU A 25 8.82 6.05 7.23
CA LEU A 25 8.69 5.32 5.96
C LEU A 25 7.76 4.09 6.08
N PRO A 26 7.87 3.21 7.10
CA PRO A 26 6.93 2.10 7.29
C PRO A 26 5.50 2.59 7.53
N GLN A 27 5.32 3.65 8.31
CA GLN A 27 4.00 4.22 8.60
C GLN A 27 3.32 4.77 7.34
N LEU A 28 4.08 5.50 6.51
CA LEU A 28 3.60 5.98 5.21
C LEU A 28 3.30 4.80 4.27
N GLY A 29 4.19 3.81 4.21
CA GLY A 29 4.00 2.60 3.40
C GLY A 29 2.77 1.78 3.81
N GLN A 30 2.47 1.66 5.10
CA GLN A 30 1.25 1.01 5.61
C GLN A 30 -0.02 1.74 5.16
N SER A 31 -0.04 3.08 5.25
CA SER A 31 -1.21 3.88 4.84
C SER A 31 -1.45 3.85 3.33
N LEU A 32 -0.38 3.96 2.53
CA LEU A 32 -0.43 3.86 1.08
C LEU A 32 -0.77 2.43 0.65
N GLY A 33 -0.19 1.43 1.29
CA GLY A 33 -0.45 0.02 1.03
C GLY A 33 -1.89 -0.39 1.33
N ALA A 34 -2.47 0.11 2.43
CA ALA A 34 -3.88 -0.09 2.74
C ALA A 34 -4.78 0.55 1.68
N SER A 35 -4.46 1.78 1.26
CA SER A 35 -5.18 2.47 0.18
C SER A 35 -5.11 1.68 -1.12
N ILE A 36 -3.90 1.31 -1.57
CA ILE A 36 -3.69 0.53 -2.80
C ILE A 36 -4.41 -0.82 -2.73
N ARG A 37 -4.40 -1.49 -1.58
CA ARG A 37 -5.13 -2.76 -1.38
C ARG A 37 -6.63 -2.58 -1.53
N ASN A 38 -7.20 -1.52 -0.96
CA ASN A 38 -8.62 -1.21 -1.06
C ASN A 38 -9.01 -0.78 -2.49
N PHE A 39 -8.16 0.02 -3.16
CA PHE A 39 -8.33 0.38 -4.57
C PHE A 39 -8.28 -0.88 -5.46
N LYS A 40 -7.33 -1.77 -5.23
CA LYS A 40 -7.20 -3.04 -5.97
C LYS A 40 -8.42 -3.93 -5.74
N LYS A 41 -8.93 -4.00 -4.51
CA LYS A 41 -10.14 -4.76 -4.16
C LYS A 41 -11.38 -4.17 -4.85
N ALA A 42 -11.60 -2.87 -4.77
CA ALA A 42 -12.73 -2.23 -5.45
C ALA A 42 -12.63 -2.32 -6.99
N SER A 43 -11.43 -2.25 -7.54
CA SER A 43 -11.22 -2.21 -8.99
C SER A 43 -11.10 -3.60 -9.64
N LEU A 44 -10.79 -4.66 -8.88
CA LEU A 44 -10.66 -6.03 -9.39
C LEU A 44 -11.69 -7.01 -8.78
N GLU A 45 -12.33 -6.69 -7.65
CA GLU A 45 -13.29 -7.57 -6.95
C GLU A 45 -14.68 -6.91 -6.80
N GLU A 46 -15.39 -6.70 -7.90
CA GLU A 46 -16.87 -6.71 -7.92
C GLU A 46 -17.33 -7.51 -9.15
N PRO A 47 -17.78 -8.77 -8.94
CA PRO A 47 -19.21 -8.99 -8.72
C PRO A 47 -19.62 -10.05 -7.66
N GLU A 48 -18.72 -10.67 -6.91
CA GLU A 48 -19.07 -11.93 -6.22
C GLU A 48 -19.58 -11.84 -4.75
N LYS A 49 -19.85 -10.65 -4.18
CA LYS A 49 -20.22 -10.55 -2.73
C LYS A 49 -21.48 -9.77 -2.40
N ILE A 50 -22.41 -9.58 -3.34
CA ILE A 50 -23.75 -9.04 -3.05
C ILE A 50 -24.82 -10.16 -2.96
N ALA A 51 -24.54 -11.38 -3.42
CA ALA A 51 -25.41 -12.52 -3.14
C ALA A 51 -25.05 -13.15 -1.78
N VAL A 52 -26.03 -13.66 -1.05
CA VAL A 52 -25.93 -14.26 0.31
C VAL A 52 -26.02 -13.25 1.47
N LYS A 53 -27.09 -12.46 1.51
CA LYS A 53 -27.82 -12.15 2.75
C LYS A 53 -29.31 -11.91 2.45
N GLU A 54 -30.00 -12.92 1.93
CA GLU A 54 -31.46 -12.97 1.91
C GLU A 54 -31.90 -14.43 2.09
N LYS A 55 -31.73 -14.95 3.30
CA LYS A 55 -32.31 -16.25 3.67
C LYS A 55 -32.50 -16.37 5.17
N ASP A 56 -33.15 -15.39 5.80
CA ASP A 56 -33.64 -15.49 7.18
C ASP A 56 -34.72 -14.43 7.44
N GLU A 57 -35.80 -14.37 6.63
CA GLU A 57 -37.10 -13.88 7.12
C GLU A 57 -38.21 -14.29 6.14
N HIS A 58 -39.39 -14.61 6.70
CA HIS A 58 -40.55 -15.32 6.11
C HIS A 58 -40.41 -16.86 6.23
N ALA A 59 -40.76 -17.46 7.38
CA ALA A 59 -42.10 -17.61 7.98
C ALA A 59 -43.06 -18.41 7.10
#